data_AF-A0AAN8TLY2-F1
#
_entry.id   AF-A0AAN8TLY2-F1
#
_cell.length_a   1.000
_cell.length_b   1.000
_cell.length_c   1.000
_cell.angle_alpha   90.00
_cell.angle_beta   90.00
_cell.angle_gamma   90.00
#
_symmetry.space_group_name_H-M   'P 1'
#
loop_
_entity.id
_entity.type
_entity.pdbx_description
1 polymer ?
#
loop_
_entity_poly.entity_id
_entity_poly.type
_entity_poly.pdbx_seq_one_letter_code
_entity_poly.pdbx_strand_id
1 'polypeptide(L)'
;MLPLAWAVVEYENKNTWTWFVNIVKTDLGLGDGGDLTLITDMQKGLSAAIQDLLPAAEHKMCARHILANWAKDWKGLQRRQQFWRIAKSSFESQLRNNVEKMKCLGPKKNDG
;
A
#
# COMPACT_ATOMS: atom_id res chain seq x y z
N MET A 1 -11.26 -2.65 -14.40
CA MET A 1 -11.07 -1.53 -13.46
C MET A 1 -11.51 -0.27 -14.19
N LEU A 2 -12.36 0.56 -13.58
CA LEU A 2 -12.84 1.81 -14.15
C LEU A 2 -12.25 2.97 -13.32
N PRO A 3 -11.47 3.89 -13.89
CA PRO A 3 -10.94 5.02 -13.14
C PRO A 3 -12.07 6.00 -12.80
N LEU A 4 -12.13 6.43 -11.54
CA LEU A 4 -13.09 7.46 -11.08
C LEU A 4 -12.56 8.87 -11.32
N ALA A 5 -11.24 9.07 -11.19
CA ALA A 5 -10.57 10.34 -11.39
C ALA A 5 -9.12 10.10 -11.83
N TRP A 6 -8.55 11.07 -12.55
CA TRP A 6 -7.13 11.10 -12.92
C TRP A 6 -6.65 12.54 -12.92
N ALA A 7 -5.35 12.74 -12.72
CA ALA A 7 -4.70 14.03 -12.81
C ALA A 7 -3.33 13.86 -13.47
N VAL A 8 -2.91 14.88 -14.20
CA VAL A 8 -1.55 15.02 -14.71
C VAL A 8 -0.90 16.14 -13.93
N VAL A 9 0.23 15.83 -13.29
CA VAL A 9 0.98 16.75 -12.44
C VAL A 9 2.44 16.69 -12.81
N GLU A 10 3.17 17.78 -12.62
CA GLU A 10 4.61 17.83 -12.92
C GLU A 10 5.41 16.92 -11.97
N TYR A 11 5.02 16.88 -10.69
CA TYR A 11 5.70 16.10 -9.67
C TYR A 11 4.69 15.48 -8.71
N GLU A 12 4.92 14.23 -8.33
CA GLU A 12 4.16 13.56 -7.28
C GLU A 12 4.78 13.89 -5.92
N ASN A 13 4.17 14.80 -5.18
CA ASN A 13 4.62 15.22 -3.86
C ASN A 13 3.40 15.47 -2.95
N LYS A 14 3.64 15.81 -1.69
CA LYS A 14 2.55 16.05 -0.74
C LYS A 14 1.56 17.10 -1.25
N ASN A 15 2.03 18.21 -1.83
CA ASN A 15 1.16 19.30 -2.26
C ASN A 15 0.25 18.89 -3.41
N THR A 16 0.80 18.21 -4.43
CA THR A 16 0.00 17.74 -5.57
C THR A 16 -0.99 16.65 -5.17
N TRP A 17 -0.60 15.75 -4.25
CA TRP A 17 -1.52 14.76 -3.68
C TRP A 17 -2.61 15.38 -2.80
N THR A 18 -2.28 16.33 -1.92
CA THR A 18 -3.26 17.05 -1.10
C THR A 18 -4.28 17.75 -1.99
N TRP A 19 -3.83 18.46 -3.03
CA TRP A 19 -4.74 19.10 -3.98
C TRP A 19 -5.69 18.08 -4.66
N PHE A 20 -5.14 17.01 -5.22
CA PHE A 20 -5.93 16.02 -5.95
C PHE A 20 -6.92 15.27 -5.04
N VAL A 21 -6.46 14.78 -3.89
CA VAL A 21 -7.31 14.07 -2.92
C VAL A 21 -8.40 15.00 -2.38
N ASN A 22 -8.12 16.30 -2.18
CA ASN A 22 -9.13 17.24 -1.72
C ASN A 22 -10.27 17.43 -2.73
N ILE A 23 -9.97 17.44 -4.03
CA ILE A 23 -10.99 17.49 -5.09
C ILE A 23 -11.86 16.23 -5.01
N VAL A 24 -11.24 15.05 -5.03
CA VAL A 24 -11.96 13.77 -4.97
C VAL A 24 -12.81 13.64 -3.71
N LYS A 25 -12.26 14.04 -2.55
CA LYS A 25 -12.97 14.09 -1.27
C LYS A 25 -14.20 14.98 -1.33
N THR A 26 -14.07 16.17 -1.91
CA THR A 26 -15.15 17.15 -1.98
C THR A 26 -16.25 16.69 -2.93
N ASP A 27 -15.88 16.28 -4.14
CA ASP A 27 -16.84 15.88 -5.19
C ASP A 27 -17.63 14.62 -4.81
N LEU A 28 -17.00 13.68 -4.10
CA LEU A 28 -17.65 12.44 -3.64
C LEU A 28 -18.26 12.57 -2.23
N GLY A 29 -18.12 13.71 -1.56
CA GLY A 29 -18.67 13.94 -0.22
C GLY A 29 -18.10 13.00 0.84
N LEU A 30 -16.80 12.68 0.80
CA LEU A 30 -16.17 11.65 1.63
C LEU A 30 -15.98 12.04 3.11
N GLY A 31 -16.24 13.29 3.49
CA GLY A 31 -16.09 13.75 4.87
C GLY A 31 -14.66 13.60 5.39
N ASP A 32 -14.49 13.04 6.59
CA ASP A 32 -13.20 12.70 7.20
C ASP A 32 -12.69 11.30 6.81
N GLY A 33 -13.40 10.61 5.92
CA GLY A 33 -13.07 9.27 5.46
C GLY A 33 -13.60 8.14 6.33
N GLY A 34 -14.52 8.41 7.27
CA GLY A 34 -15.23 7.36 8.00
C GLY A 34 -15.79 6.27 7.08
N ASP A 35 -15.66 5.02 7.50
CA ASP A 35 -16.09 3.82 6.76
C ASP A 35 -15.38 3.56 5.41
N LEU A 36 -14.34 4.35 5.07
CA LEU A 36 -13.53 4.11 3.88
C LEU A 36 -12.28 3.30 4.22
N THR A 37 -11.96 2.33 3.34
CA THR A 37 -10.63 1.72 3.28
C THR A 37 -9.91 2.21 2.04
N LEU A 38 -8.79 2.89 2.23
CA LEU A 38 -7.93 3.37 1.14
C LEU A 38 -6.73 2.45 0.97
N ILE A 39 -6.46 2.04 -0.28
CA ILE A 39 -5.28 1.26 -0.63
C ILE A 39 -4.40 2.09 -1.56
N THR A 40 -3.27 2.59 -1.04
CA THR A 40 -2.35 3.43 -1.83
C THR A 40 -1.06 2.68 -2.16
N ASP A 41 -0.25 3.23 -3.05
CA ASP A 41 1.16 2.85 -3.06
C ASP A 41 1.88 3.38 -1.80
N MET A 42 3.12 2.96 -1.60
CA MET A 42 3.90 3.33 -0.41
C MET A 42 4.54 4.73 -0.53
N GLN A 43 3.93 5.65 -1.27
CA GLN A 43 4.50 6.97 -1.47
C GLN A 43 4.23 7.89 -0.28
N LYS A 44 5.30 8.43 0.32
CA LYS A 44 5.22 9.26 1.54
C LYS A 44 4.33 10.49 1.38
N GLY A 45 4.35 11.14 0.22
CA GLY A 45 3.54 12.34 -0.06
C GLY A 45 2.04 12.05 -0.02
N LEU A 46 1.63 10.93 -0.63
CA LEU A 46 0.23 10.50 -0.64
C LEU A 46 -0.22 10.09 0.77
N SER A 47 0.57 9.29 1.50
CA SER A 47 0.23 8.92 2.87
C SER A 47 -0.01 10.13 3.78
N ALA A 48 0.85 11.16 3.67
CA ALA A 48 0.68 12.40 4.42
C ALA A 48 -0.59 13.15 4.02
N ALA A 49 -0.91 13.22 2.73
CA ALA A 49 -2.14 13.86 2.25
C ALA A 49 -3.40 13.14 2.74
N ILE A 50 -3.41 11.80 2.73
CA ILE A 50 -4.53 11.00 3.27
C ILE A 50 -4.70 11.27 4.76
N GLN A 51 -3.61 11.26 5.55
CA GLN A 51 -3.69 11.51 6.99
C GLN A 51 -4.24 12.90 7.32
N ASP A 52 -3.90 13.92 6.53
CA ASP A 52 -4.38 15.29 6.73
C ASP A 52 -5.85 15.47 6.31
N LEU A 53 -6.29 14.82 5.22
CA LEU A 53 -7.61 15.06 4.60
C LEU A 53 -8.68 14.04 4.98
N LEU A 54 -8.31 12.79 5.19
CA LEU A 54 -9.18 11.66 5.47
C LEU A 54 -8.69 10.89 6.71
N PRO A 55 -8.56 11.55 7.88
CA PRO A 55 -7.93 10.96 9.07
C PRO A 55 -8.67 9.76 9.66
N ALA A 56 -9.96 9.60 9.38
CA ALA A 56 -10.76 8.48 9.86
C ALA A 56 -10.74 7.26 8.93
N ALA A 57 -10.16 7.40 7.72
CA ALA A 57 -10.08 6.30 6.76
C ALA A 57 -9.08 5.23 7.22
N GLU A 58 -9.44 3.96 7.05
CA GLU A 58 -8.49 2.86 7.21
C GLU A 58 -7.50 2.90 6.03
N HIS A 59 -6.24 3.20 6.32
CA HIS A 59 -5.21 3.32 5.29
C HIS A 59 -4.34 2.06 5.21
N LYS A 60 -4.35 1.40 4.04
CA LYS A 60 -3.56 0.21 3.74
C LYS A 60 -2.57 0.45 2.60
N MET A 61 -1.46 -0.27 2.66
CA MET A 61 -0.47 -0.28 1.59
C MET A 61 -0.80 -1.36 0.57
N CYS A 62 -0.72 -1.02 -0.71
CA CYS A 62 -0.96 -1.96 -1.79
C CYS A 62 0.07 -3.11 -1.75
N ALA A 63 -0.41 -4.34 -1.56
CA ALA A 63 0.45 -5.53 -1.50
C ALA A 63 1.32 -5.70 -2.76
N ARG A 64 0.82 -5.31 -3.93
CA ARG A 64 1.60 -5.31 -5.18
C ARG A 64 2.81 -4.39 -5.11
N HIS A 65 2.64 -3.18 -4.56
CA HIS A 65 3.72 -2.21 -4.41
C HIS A 65 4.67 -2.58 -3.28
N ILE A 66 4.17 -3.13 -2.17
CA ILE A 66 5.01 -3.71 -1.11
C ILE A 66 5.91 -4.78 -1.73
N LEU A 67 5.36 -5.73 -2.49
CA LEU A 67 6.14 -6.77 -3.15
C LEU A 67 7.17 -6.19 -4.12
N ALA A 68 6.79 -5.21 -4.94
CA ALA A 68 7.70 -4.59 -5.91
C ALA A 68 8.90 -3.93 -5.23
N ASN A 69 8.69 -3.23 -4.10
CA ASN A 69 9.77 -2.64 -3.32
C ASN A 69 10.59 -3.70 -2.59
N TRP A 70 9.94 -4.65 -1.93
CA TRP A 70 10.60 -5.71 -1.16
C TRP A 70 11.43 -6.66 -2.04
N ALA A 71 10.95 -6.98 -3.25
CA ALA A 71 11.63 -7.89 -4.18
C ALA A 71 12.93 -7.32 -4.78
N LYS A 72 13.20 -6.01 -4.64
CA LYS A 72 14.50 -5.41 -5.00
C LYS A 72 15.63 -6.04 -4.18
N ASP A 73 15.35 -6.25 -2.89
CA ASP A 73 16.29 -6.83 -1.94
C ASP A 73 16.07 -8.34 -1.74
N TRP A 74 14.83 -8.81 -1.87
CA TRP A 74 14.43 -10.17 -1.48
C TRP A 74 13.91 -10.97 -2.68
N LYS A 75 14.84 -11.28 -3.60
CA LYS A 75 14.54 -12.06 -4.82
C LYS A 75 14.19 -13.52 -4.51
N GLY A 76 13.45 -14.14 -5.42
CA GLY A 76 13.17 -15.59 -5.42
C GLY A 76 11.69 -15.94 -5.51
N LEU A 77 11.37 -16.96 -6.31
CA LEU A 77 10.00 -17.40 -6.56
C LEU A 77 9.30 -17.87 -5.27
N GLN A 78 10.00 -18.65 -4.43
CA GLN A 78 9.46 -19.14 -3.16
C GLN A 78 9.07 -17.99 -2.22
N ARG A 79 9.93 -16.97 -2.12
CA ARG A 79 9.68 -15.74 -1.34
C ARG A 79 8.46 -14.99 -1.86
N ARG A 80 8.35 -14.81 -3.18
CA ARG A 80 7.18 -14.19 -3.82
C ARG A 80 5.89 -14.97 -3.55
N GLN A 81 5.90 -16.30 -3.68
CA GLN A 81 4.74 -17.14 -3.38
C GLN A 81 4.33 -17.03 -1.91
N GLN A 82 5.32 -17.07 -1.01
CA GLN A 82 5.07 -16.95 0.42
C GLN A 82 4.54 -15.55 0.80
N PHE A 83 5.02 -14.48 0.15
CA PHE A 83 4.49 -13.12 0.32
C PHE A 83 2.99 -13.07 0.00
N TRP A 84 2.57 -13.67 -1.13
CA TRP A 84 1.15 -13.68 -1.49
C TRP A 84 0.30 -14.53 -0.55
N ARG A 85 0.85 -15.57 0.08
CA ARG A 85 0.15 -16.31 1.15
C ARG A 85 -0.05 -15.44 2.39
N ILE A 86 0.96 -14.64 2.76
CA ILE A 86 0.84 -13.64 3.85
C ILE A 86 -0.26 -12.63 3.51
N ALA A 87 -0.17 -11.98 2.34
CA ALA A 87 -1.12 -10.94 1.93
C ALA A 87 -2.57 -11.43 1.78
N LYS A 88 -2.79 -12.73 1.57
CA LYS A 88 -4.11 -13.36 1.44
C LYS A 88 -4.60 -14.04 2.73
N SER A 89 -3.89 -13.89 3.84
CA SER A 89 -4.28 -14.51 5.10
C SER A 89 -5.57 -13.87 5.63
N SER A 90 -6.58 -14.68 5.93
CA SER A 90 -7.91 -14.19 6.33
C SER A 90 -8.04 -13.94 7.83
N PHE A 91 -7.14 -14.52 8.63
CA PHE A 91 -7.15 -14.39 10.09
C PHE A 91 -5.72 -14.41 10.64
N GLU A 92 -5.57 -13.91 11.86
CA GLU A 92 -4.27 -13.58 12.44
C GLU A 92 -3.36 -14.80 12.61
N SER A 93 -3.89 -15.95 13.04
CA SER A 93 -3.06 -17.16 13.21
C SER A 93 -2.49 -17.67 11.88
N GLN A 94 -3.25 -17.56 10.78
CA GLN A 94 -2.75 -17.88 9.43
C GLN A 94 -1.68 -16.88 8.98
N LEU A 95 -1.89 -15.59 9.23
CA LEU A 95 -0.90 -14.54 8.95
C LEU A 95 0.42 -14.84 9.67
N ARG A 96 0.37 -15.08 10.98
CA ARG A 96 1.53 -15.41 11.81
C ARG A 96 2.26 -16.64 11.27
N ASN A 97 1.54 -17.73 10.99
CA ASN A 97 2.11 -18.95 10.43
C ASN A 97 2.81 -18.71 9.08
N ASN A 98 2.23 -17.88 8.21
CA ASN A 98 2.81 -17.57 6.92
C ASN A 98 4.04 -16.65 7.03
N VAL A 99 4.07 -15.74 8.00
CA VAL A 99 5.24 -14.91 8.32
C VAL A 99 6.39 -15.77 8.84
N GLU A 100 6.13 -16.72 9.74
CA GLU A 100 7.17 -17.64 10.24
C GLU A 100 7.79 -18.47 9.11
N LYS A 101 6.95 -19.01 8.21
CA LYS A 101 7.45 -19.71 7.01
C LYS A 101 8.31 -18.83 6.11
N MET A 102 8.03 -17.53 6.02
CA MET A 102 8.86 -16.59 5.27
C MET A 102 10.23 -16.38 5.92
N LYS A 103 10.30 -16.33 7.25
CA LYS A 103 11.57 -16.20 8.00
C LYS A 103 12.49 -17.41 7.79
N CYS A 104 11.93 -18.62 7.65
CA CYS A 104 12.69 -19.83 7.38
C CYS A 104 13.37 -19.85 5.98
N LEU A 105 13.05 -18.92 5.06
CA LEU A 105 13.65 -18.85 3.72
C LEU A 105 15.06 -18.21 3.69
N GLY A 106 15.68 -18.05 4.86
CA GLY A 106 17.05 -17.56 5.01
C GLY A 106 17.24 -16.07 4.73
N PRO A 107 18.45 -15.53 4.99
CA PRO A 107 18.76 -14.11 4.87
C PRO A 107 18.79 -13.64 3.41
N LYS A 108 18.89 -12.32 3.23
CA LYS A 108 19.13 -11.69 1.92
C LYS A 108 20.32 -12.38 1.27
N LYS A 109 20.17 -12.88 0.03
CA LYS A 109 21.35 -13.32 -0.72
C LYS A 109 22.13 -12.04 -1.03
N ASN A 110 23.35 -11.94 -0.51
CA ASN A 110 24.26 -10.90 -0.95
C ASN A 110 24.60 -11.24 -2.40
N ASP A 111 24.03 -10.50 -3.33
CA ASP A 111 24.54 -10.47 -4.70
C ASP A 111 25.92 -9.78 -4.56
N GLY A 112 26.99 -10.53 -4.81
CA GLY A 112 28.38 -10.06 -4.75
C GLY A 112 28.69 -9.00 -5.78
#